data_AF-A0AAU1YRL4-F1
#
_entry.id   AF-A0AAU1YRL4-F1
#
_cell.length_a   1.000
_cell.length_b   1.000
_cell.length_c   1.000
_cell.angle_alpha   90.00
_cell.angle_beta   90.00
_cell.angle_gamma   90.00
#
_symmetry.space_group_name_H-M   'P 1'
#
loop_
_entity.id
_entity.type
_entity.pdbx_description
1 polymer ?
#
loop_
_entity_poly.entity_id
_entity_poly.type
_entity_poly.pdbx_seq_one_letter_code
_entity_poly.pdbx_strand_id
1 'polypeptide(L)'
;MTCGVTAAVALLSACGGADGGDGDAADGGGGGGAVVADADPSAGASADPSASSSSSSYADPVSEKAATAEKVKSAVETRLTAHEARFGSGVTSPCSTGSAKMFTQDCDAAAKATNDDAAFSLAQIGGHEGFATLRSAAQKIQKAAARYQELGCPKNPADAADRQSCLDSAAVLAQGFPDLRTGLNLGLAGK
;
A
#
# COMPACT_ATOMS: atom_id res chain seq x y z
N MET A 1 11.14 41.73 36.21
CA MET A 1 9.95 41.07 36.78
C MET A 1 9.89 39.66 36.20
N THR A 2 10.19 38.70 37.06
CA THR A 2 10.22 37.24 36.83
C THR A 2 8.82 36.63 36.91
N CYS A 3 8.59 35.57 36.13
CA CYS A 3 7.75 34.36 36.37
C CYS A 3 7.60 33.69 34.98
N GLY A 4 8.01 32.46 34.66
CA GLY A 4 8.32 31.28 35.46
C GLY A 4 7.10 30.36 35.54
N VAL A 5 6.92 29.43 34.58
CA VAL A 5 6.15 28.18 34.80
C VAL A 5 6.76 27.05 33.98
N THR A 6 7.15 26.01 34.71
CA THR A 6 7.73 24.73 34.34
C THR A 6 6.65 23.74 33.88
N ALA A 7 6.94 22.87 32.91
CA ALA A 7 6.26 21.59 32.78
C ALA A 7 7.26 20.53 32.30
N ALA A 8 7.67 19.68 33.24
CA ALA A 8 8.38 18.44 32.98
C ALA A 8 7.37 17.35 32.61
N VAL A 9 7.65 16.60 31.54
CA VAL A 9 6.98 15.33 31.26
C VAL A 9 8.07 14.26 31.18
N ALA A 10 8.13 13.45 32.24
CA ALA A 10 8.83 12.19 32.24
C ALA A 10 7.89 11.11 31.67
N LEU A 11 8.37 10.32 30.72
CA LEU A 11 7.78 9.04 30.37
C LEU A 11 8.87 7.97 30.38
N LEU A 12 8.83 7.16 31.43
CA LEU A 12 9.44 5.83 31.48
C LEU A 12 8.60 4.89 30.61
N SER A 13 9.25 4.12 29.74
CA SER A 13 8.75 2.80 29.35
C SER A 13 9.91 1.82 29.27
N ALA A 14 9.75 0.74 30.02
CA ALA A 14 10.63 -0.39 30.13
C ALA A 14 10.07 -1.57 29.32
N CYS A 15 10.95 -2.57 29.14
CA CYS A 15 10.70 -3.98 28.82
C CYS A 15 10.76 -4.40 27.33
N GLY A 16 11.51 -5.49 27.11
CA GLY A 16 11.24 -6.43 26.01
C GLY A 16 12.47 -6.80 25.19
N GLY A 17 13.32 -7.69 25.71
CA GLY A 17 14.30 -8.42 24.89
C GLY A 17 13.60 -9.46 24.02
N ALA A 18 14.16 -9.73 22.85
CA ALA A 18 13.80 -10.88 22.02
C ALA A 18 15.01 -11.34 21.20
N ASP A 19 15.16 -12.65 21.20
CA ASP A 19 16.20 -13.54 20.70
C ASP A 19 16.54 -13.44 19.19
N GLY A 20 17.80 -13.77 18.89
CA GLY A 20 18.32 -14.20 17.59
C GLY A 20 19.75 -14.70 17.79
N GLY A 21 20.26 -15.76 17.18
CA GLY A 21 19.74 -16.69 16.19
C GLY A 21 20.97 -17.38 15.56
N ASP A 22 20.90 -18.68 15.29
CA ASP A 22 21.85 -19.48 14.49
C ASP A 22 21.05 -20.73 14.05
N GLY A 23 21.03 -21.24 12.83
CA GLY A 23 22.02 -21.29 11.77
C GLY A 23 22.19 -22.77 11.36
N ASP A 24 21.84 -23.09 10.12
CA ASP A 24 22.28 -24.24 9.30
C ASP A 24 21.89 -25.70 9.66
N ALA A 25 21.24 -26.38 8.70
CA ALA A 25 21.64 -27.72 8.24
C ALA A 25 20.83 -28.13 6.98
N ALA A 26 21.52 -28.26 5.86
CA ALA A 26 21.09 -29.02 4.69
C ALA A 26 21.57 -30.48 4.80
N ASP A 27 20.76 -31.45 4.38
CA ASP A 27 21.19 -32.81 4.00
C ASP A 27 20.05 -33.49 3.19
N GLY A 28 20.26 -33.80 1.91
CA GLY A 28 20.37 -35.19 1.40
C GLY A 28 18.99 -35.80 1.11
N GLY A 29 18.63 -36.41 -0.02
CA GLY A 29 19.32 -37.07 -1.12
C GLY A 29 18.46 -38.28 -1.56
N GLY A 30 18.40 -38.57 -2.87
CA GLY A 30 18.22 -39.94 -3.37
C GLY A 30 16.81 -40.48 -3.70
N GLY A 31 16.53 -40.62 -5.00
CA GLY A 31 16.41 -41.94 -5.62
C GLY A 31 15.07 -42.70 -5.63
N GLY A 32 14.56 -42.94 -6.85
CA GLY A 32 14.23 -44.33 -7.26
C GLY A 32 12.76 -44.74 -7.35
N GLY A 33 12.26 -44.76 -8.60
CA GLY A 33 11.65 -45.95 -9.21
C GLY A 33 10.25 -46.40 -8.79
N ALA A 34 9.30 -46.35 -9.74
CA ALA A 34 8.73 -47.56 -10.36
C ALA A 34 7.62 -47.16 -11.35
N VAL A 35 7.89 -47.37 -12.64
CA VAL A 35 6.86 -47.45 -13.68
C VAL A 35 6.43 -48.92 -13.77
N VAL A 36 5.12 -49.15 -13.62
CA VAL A 36 4.44 -50.42 -13.95
C VAL A 36 3.19 -50.00 -14.76
N ALA A 37 3.23 -50.12 -16.08
CA ALA A 37 2.93 -51.31 -16.89
C ALA A 37 1.41 -51.55 -17.07
N ASP A 38 0.98 -51.23 -18.29
CA ASP A 38 0.09 -51.99 -19.17
C ASP A 38 -1.36 -52.31 -18.76
N ALA A 39 -2.30 -51.74 -19.52
CA ALA A 39 -3.53 -52.42 -19.93
C ALA A 39 -4.17 -51.69 -21.15
N ASP A 40 -3.96 -52.23 -22.36
CA ASP A 40 -4.96 -52.15 -23.44
C ASP A 40 -5.93 -53.32 -23.26
N PRO A 41 -7.25 -53.13 -23.48
CA PRO A 41 -7.78 -53.66 -24.71
C PRO A 41 -8.78 -52.72 -25.41
N SER A 42 -8.57 -52.60 -26.72
CA SER A 42 -9.52 -52.07 -27.70
C SER A 42 -10.88 -52.79 -27.74
N ALA A 43 -11.88 -51.99 -28.16
CA ALA A 43 -13.11 -52.32 -28.91
C ALA A 43 -14.42 -52.61 -28.13
N GLY A 44 -15.35 -51.65 -28.25
CA GLY A 44 -16.79 -51.82 -28.06
C GLY A 44 -17.54 -50.52 -28.42
N ALA A 45 -18.32 -50.55 -29.49
CA ALA A 45 -18.84 -49.37 -30.19
C ALA A 45 -20.15 -48.76 -29.61
N SER A 46 -20.25 -47.44 -29.80
CA SER A 46 -21.44 -46.62 -30.14
C SER A 46 -22.61 -46.47 -29.15
N ALA A 47 -22.75 -45.25 -28.61
CA ALA A 47 -23.95 -44.39 -28.74
C ALA A 47 -23.68 -42.95 -28.20
N ASP A 48 -23.66 -41.96 -29.09
CA ASP A 48 -23.96 -40.54 -28.78
C ASP A 48 -25.49 -40.41 -28.51
N PRO A 49 -26.02 -39.38 -27.79
CA PRO A 49 -25.60 -37.98 -27.98
C PRO A 49 -25.56 -37.07 -26.74
N SER A 50 -24.81 -35.98 -26.87
CA SER A 50 -25.06 -34.69 -26.20
C SER A 50 -24.95 -34.67 -24.67
N ALA A 51 -23.78 -34.27 -24.20
CA ALA A 51 -23.72 -33.27 -23.13
C ALA A 51 -22.55 -32.34 -23.43
N SER A 52 -22.86 -31.14 -23.92
CA SER A 52 -22.01 -29.99 -23.77
C SER A 52 -21.81 -29.75 -22.27
N SER A 53 -20.85 -30.42 -21.65
CA SER A 53 -20.19 -29.85 -20.49
C SER A 53 -19.01 -29.07 -21.03
N SER A 54 -19.31 -27.84 -21.45
CA SER A 54 -18.37 -26.75 -21.25
C SER A 54 -17.84 -26.96 -19.84
N SER A 55 -16.58 -27.39 -19.72
CA SER A 55 -15.85 -27.39 -18.47
C SER A 55 -15.70 -25.92 -18.10
N SER A 56 -16.79 -25.34 -17.60
CA SER A 56 -16.78 -24.10 -16.84
C SER A 56 -15.95 -24.45 -15.62
N SER A 57 -14.66 -24.22 -15.76
CA SER A 57 -13.72 -24.11 -14.67
C SER A 57 -14.37 -23.19 -13.65
N TYR A 58 -15.05 -23.76 -12.66
CA TYR A 58 -15.37 -23.11 -11.41
C TYR A 58 -14.02 -22.93 -10.70
N ALA A 59 -13.20 -22.01 -11.21
CA ALA A 59 -12.25 -21.34 -10.36
C ALA A 59 -13.12 -20.62 -9.33
N ASP A 60 -12.97 -20.99 -8.06
CA ASP A 60 -13.68 -20.34 -6.97
C ASP A 60 -13.50 -18.81 -7.10
N PRO A 61 -14.58 -18.01 -7.13
CA PRO A 61 -14.47 -16.55 -7.25
C PRO A 61 -13.66 -15.91 -6.11
N VAL A 62 -13.51 -16.64 -5.00
CA VAL A 62 -12.65 -16.25 -3.87
C VAL A 62 -11.16 -16.37 -4.23
N SER A 63 -10.76 -17.35 -5.03
CA SER A 63 -9.38 -17.56 -5.46
C SER A 63 -8.94 -16.46 -6.44
N GLU A 64 -9.79 -16.09 -7.40
CA GLU A 64 -9.51 -15.01 -8.35
C GLU A 64 -9.48 -13.62 -7.69
N LYS A 65 -10.39 -13.37 -6.74
CA LYS A 65 -10.41 -12.13 -5.97
C LYS A 65 -9.16 -11.99 -5.11
N ALA A 66 -8.73 -13.06 -4.44
CA ALA A 66 -7.50 -13.08 -3.65
C ALA A 66 -6.25 -12.90 -4.52
N ALA A 67 -6.16 -13.58 -5.67
CA ALA A 67 -5.04 -13.42 -6.60
C ALA A 67 -4.94 -12.00 -7.17
N THR A 68 -6.08 -11.39 -7.49
CA THR A 68 -6.15 -9.98 -7.93
C THR A 68 -5.69 -9.04 -6.83
N ALA A 69 -6.15 -9.26 -5.60
CA ALA A 69 -5.81 -8.43 -4.45
C ALA A 69 -4.30 -8.48 -4.14
N GLU A 70 -3.68 -9.67 -4.19
CA GLU A 70 -2.23 -9.84 -4.02
C GLU A 70 -1.42 -9.18 -5.15
N LYS A 71 -1.92 -9.23 -6.39
CA LYS A 71 -1.29 -8.54 -7.53
C LYS A 71 -1.34 -7.02 -7.37
N VAL A 72 -2.50 -6.47 -6.99
CA VAL A 72 -2.66 -5.05 -6.68
C VAL A 72 -1.71 -4.66 -5.55
N LYS A 73 -1.66 -5.46 -4.49
CA LYS A 73 -0.81 -5.23 -3.33
C LYS A 73 0.66 -5.15 -3.71
N SER A 74 1.17 -6.18 -4.37
CA SER A 74 2.58 -6.24 -4.78
C SER A 74 2.98 -5.03 -5.64
N ALA A 75 2.13 -4.63 -6.59
CA ALA A 75 2.39 -3.50 -7.47
C ALA A 75 2.37 -2.16 -6.72
N VAL A 76 1.40 -1.95 -5.83
CA VAL A 76 1.26 -0.70 -5.08
C VAL A 76 2.34 -0.59 -3.99
N GLU A 77 2.60 -1.65 -3.21
CA GLU A 77 3.61 -1.65 -2.15
C GLU A 77 5.01 -1.38 -2.68
N THR A 78 5.41 -2.03 -3.78
CA THR A 78 6.74 -1.83 -4.38
C THR A 78 6.99 -0.35 -4.68
N ARG A 79 5.96 0.33 -5.22
CA ARG A 79 6.03 1.74 -5.57
C ARG A 79 6.02 2.64 -4.33
N LEU A 80 5.12 2.37 -3.38
CA LEU A 80 5.05 3.11 -2.11
C LEU A 80 6.36 3.04 -1.32
N THR A 81 6.97 1.85 -1.21
CA THR A 81 8.24 1.67 -0.50
C THR A 81 9.37 2.48 -1.15
N ALA A 82 9.46 2.50 -2.48
CA ALA A 82 10.48 3.27 -3.18
C ALA A 82 10.34 4.79 -2.95
N HIS A 83 9.11 5.31 -3.01
CA HIS A 83 8.86 6.74 -2.79
C HIS A 83 8.96 7.14 -1.32
N GLU A 84 8.50 6.31 -0.39
CA GLU A 84 8.63 6.56 1.04
C GLU A 84 10.09 6.52 1.50
N ALA A 85 10.92 5.63 0.95
CA ALA A 85 12.36 5.64 1.22
C ALA A 85 13.03 6.94 0.76
N ARG A 86 12.52 7.56 -0.32
CA ARG A 86 13.07 8.78 -0.90
C ARG A 86 12.57 10.05 -0.22
N PHE A 87 11.27 10.12 0.10
CA PHE A 87 10.61 11.33 0.59
C PHE A 87 10.28 11.26 2.09
N GLY A 88 10.35 10.10 2.72
CA GLY A 88 9.87 9.91 4.09
C GLY A 88 8.35 10.00 4.21
N SER A 89 7.86 9.78 5.43
CA SER A 89 6.44 9.84 5.79
C SER A 89 6.27 10.40 7.21
N GLY A 90 5.09 10.93 7.50
CA GLY A 90 4.79 11.58 8.77
C GLY A 90 5.81 12.67 9.10
N VAL A 91 6.47 12.54 10.25
CA VAL A 91 7.43 13.54 10.76
C VAL A 91 8.72 13.62 9.95
N THR A 92 9.09 12.58 9.19
CA THR A 92 10.31 12.55 8.38
C THR A 92 10.08 13.10 6.97
N SER A 93 8.82 13.34 6.58
CA SER A 93 8.45 13.91 5.30
C SER A 93 8.87 15.38 5.18
N PRO A 94 9.31 15.87 4.00
CA PRO A 94 9.48 17.30 3.77
C PRO A 94 8.16 18.07 3.90
N CYS A 95 7.01 17.39 3.77
CA CYS A 95 5.68 17.96 3.97
C CYS A 95 5.19 17.93 5.42
N SER A 96 5.98 17.42 6.37
CA SER A 96 5.64 17.54 7.79
C SER A 96 5.45 19.01 8.17
N THR A 97 4.38 19.33 8.91
CA THR A 97 4.06 20.73 9.29
C THR A 97 5.13 21.36 10.18
N GLY A 98 5.93 20.56 10.87
CA GLY A 98 7.11 21.02 11.63
C GLY A 98 8.40 21.09 10.80
N SER A 99 8.38 20.70 9.53
CA SER A 99 9.57 20.69 8.67
C SER A 99 9.86 22.06 8.08
N ALA A 100 11.12 22.46 8.09
CA ALA A 100 11.59 23.65 7.37
C ALA A 100 11.42 23.55 5.84
N LYS A 101 11.16 22.33 5.32
CA LYS A 101 10.98 22.04 3.90
C LYS A 101 9.52 22.10 3.42
N MET A 102 8.57 22.40 4.31
CA MET A 102 7.14 22.31 4.00
C MET A 102 6.68 23.33 2.94
N PHE A 103 7.24 24.55 2.93
CA PHE A 103 6.95 25.57 1.92
C PHE A 103 8.06 25.64 0.85
N THR A 104 8.60 24.50 0.44
CA THR A 104 9.66 24.44 -0.57
C THR A 104 9.33 23.45 -1.68
N GLN A 105 10.18 23.41 -2.72
CA GLN A 105 10.08 22.42 -3.79
C GLN A 105 10.29 20.97 -3.32
N ASP A 106 10.90 20.76 -2.15
CA ASP A 106 11.06 19.39 -1.62
C ASP A 106 9.70 18.81 -1.22
N CYS A 107 8.85 19.59 -0.54
CA CYS A 107 7.48 19.16 -0.26
C CYS A 107 6.64 19.10 -1.54
N ASP A 108 6.85 20.00 -2.50
CA ASP A 108 6.20 19.92 -3.82
C ASP A 108 6.46 18.58 -4.53
N ALA A 109 7.72 18.14 -4.54
CA ALA A 109 8.13 16.89 -5.15
C ALA A 109 7.53 15.68 -4.41
N ALA A 110 7.54 15.71 -3.07
CA ALA A 110 6.88 14.68 -2.27
C ALA A 110 5.36 14.64 -2.54
N ALA A 111 4.70 15.80 -2.57
CA ALA A 111 3.27 15.92 -2.84
C ALA A 111 2.89 15.32 -4.19
N LYS A 112 3.69 15.58 -5.24
CA LYS A 112 3.51 15.00 -6.58
C LYS A 112 3.68 13.48 -6.56
N ALA A 113 4.75 12.97 -5.94
CA ALA A 113 4.97 11.53 -5.84
C ALA A 113 3.83 10.82 -5.10
N THR A 114 3.37 11.37 -3.97
CA THR A 114 2.24 10.83 -3.21
C THR A 114 0.93 10.89 -4.00
N ASN A 115 0.69 11.97 -4.76
CA ASN A 115 -0.46 12.09 -5.65
C ASN A 115 -0.43 11.05 -6.78
N ASP A 116 0.73 10.83 -7.39
CA ASP A 116 0.90 9.86 -8.47
C ASP A 116 0.69 8.42 -7.97
N ASP A 117 1.09 8.14 -6.72
CA ASP A 117 0.85 6.85 -6.08
C ASP A 117 -0.62 6.65 -5.70
N ALA A 118 -1.31 7.72 -5.28
CA ALA A 118 -2.75 7.69 -5.07
C ALA A 118 -3.51 7.44 -6.38
N ALA A 119 -3.13 8.14 -7.46
CA ALA A 119 -3.71 7.92 -8.79
C ALA A 119 -3.45 6.50 -9.31
N PHE A 120 -2.23 6.00 -9.12
CA PHE A 120 -1.87 4.63 -9.46
C PHE A 120 -2.71 3.62 -8.66
N SER A 121 -2.86 3.83 -7.34
CA SER A 121 -3.68 2.98 -6.48
C SER A 121 -5.13 2.92 -6.95
N LEU A 122 -5.72 4.07 -7.32
CA LEU A 122 -7.08 4.14 -7.86
C LEU A 122 -7.23 3.38 -9.19
N ALA A 123 -6.24 3.48 -10.08
CA ALA A 123 -6.23 2.76 -11.33
C ALA A 123 -6.17 1.23 -11.10
N GLN A 124 -5.36 0.78 -10.13
CA GLN A 124 -5.21 -0.63 -9.78
C GLN A 124 -6.47 -1.24 -9.15
N ILE A 125 -7.29 -0.45 -8.45
CA ILE A 125 -8.54 -0.92 -7.83
C ILE A 125 -9.80 -0.58 -8.63
N GLY A 126 -9.65 -0.05 -9.85
CA GLY A 126 -10.77 0.29 -10.72
C GLY A 126 -11.63 -0.93 -10.99
N GLY A 127 -12.91 -0.89 -10.60
CA GLY A 127 -13.84 -2.02 -10.76
C GLY A 127 -13.70 -3.14 -9.73
N HIS A 128 -12.78 -3.04 -8.76
CA HIS A 128 -12.60 -4.03 -7.71
C HIS A 128 -13.31 -3.61 -6.40
N GLU A 129 -14.10 -4.54 -5.85
CA GLU A 129 -14.75 -4.40 -4.55
C GLU A 129 -13.78 -4.72 -3.39
N GLY A 130 -14.09 -4.19 -2.20
CA GLY A 130 -13.30 -4.43 -0.98
C GLY A 130 -12.23 -3.38 -0.70
N PHE A 131 -11.90 -2.50 -1.65
CA PHE A 131 -10.88 -1.46 -1.49
C PHE A 131 -11.45 -0.07 -1.12
N ALA A 132 -12.55 -0.02 -0.35
CA ALA A 132 -13.22 1.25 -0.03
C ALA A 132 -12.29 2.19 0.76
N THR A 133 -11.52 1.64 1.70
CA THR A 133 -10.56 2.41 2.49
C THR A 133 -9.43 2.98 1.63
N LEU A 134 -8.82 2.15 0.77
CA LEU A 134 -7.78 2.61 -0.18
C LEU A 134 -8.30 3.70 -1.11
N ARG A 135 -9.51 3.53 -1.65
CA ARG A 135 -10.15 4.53 -2.52
C ARG A 135 -10.33 5.87 -1.81
N SER A 136 -10.81 5.83 -0.57
CA SER A 136 -11.02 7.04 0.25
C SER A 136 -9.70 7.73 0.57
N ALA A 137 -8.67 6.98 0.96
CA ALA A 137 -7.33 7.51 1.22
C ALA A 137 -6.73 8.17 -0.03
N ALA A 138 -6.77 7.48 -1.17
CA ALA A 138 -6.23 7.99 -2.43
C ALA A 138 -6.94 9.28 -2.89
N GLN A 139 -8.28 9.33 -2.81
CA GLN A 139 -9.04 10.55 -3.15
C GLN A 139 -8.71 11.71 -2.20
N LYS A 140 -8.55 11.44 -0.90
CA LYS A 140 -8.17 12.47 0.07
C LYS A 140 -6.79 13.04 -0.24
N ILE A 141 -5.84 12.20 -0.62
CA ILE A 141 -4.48 12.60 -1.04
C ILE A 141 -4.54 13.44 -2.31
N GLN A 142 -5.28 13.02 -3.34
CA GLN A 142 -5.41 13.78 -4.59
C GLN A 142 -5.98 15.17 -4.35
N LYS A 143 -7.02 15.27 -3.50
CA LYS A 143 -7.61 16.56 -3.13
C LYS A 143 -6.62 17.45 -2.38
N ALA A 144 -5.85 16.89 -1.44
CA ALA A 144 -4.83 17.64 -0.70
C ALA A 144 -3.68 18.10 -1.62
N ALA A 145 -3.22 17.24 -2.54
CA ALA A 145 -2.20 17.59 -3.52
C ALA A 145 -2.67 18.72 -4.44
N ALA A 146 -3.88 18.61 -4.99
CA ALA A 146 -4.48 19.66 -5.83
C ALA A 146 -4.56 20.99 -5.06
N ARG A 147 -5.08 20.96 -3.82
CA ARG A 147 -5.19 22.16 -2.99
C ARG A 147 -3.83 22.78 -2.66
N TYR A 148 -2.82 21.96 -2.35
CA TYR A 148 -1.46 22.42 -2.08
C TYR A 148 -0.84 23.11 -3.30
N GLN A 149 -1.10 22.61 -4.51
CA GLN A 149 -0.65 23.22 -5.76
C GLN A 149 -1.40 24.52 -6.08
N GLU A 150 -2.73 24.51 -5.96
CA GLU A 150 -3.60 25.67 -6.22
C GLU A 150 -3.24 26.88 -5.36
N LEU A 151 -2.93 26.64 -4.08
CA LEU A 151 -2.50 27.67 -3.14
C LEU A 151 -1.06 28.15 -3.37
N GLY A 152 -0.32 27.50 -4.26
CA GLY A 152 1.09 27.82 -4.49
C GLY A 152 1.95 27.65 -3.24
N CYS A 153 1.64 26.67 -2.39
CA CYS A 153 2.31 26.44 -1.11
C CYS A 153 3.86 26.40 -1.19
N PRO A 154 4.51 25.86 -2.24
CA PRO A 154 5.97 25.91 -2.38
C PRO A 154 6.56 27.32 -2.48
N LYS A 155 5.73 28.35 -2.71
CA LYS A 155 6.14 29.76 -2.76
C LYS A 155 5.98 30.48 -1.42
N ASN A 156 5.52 29.77 -0.37
CA ASN A 156 5.25 30.32 0.96
C ASN A 156 4.32 31.56 0.90
N PRO A 157 3.00 31.38 0.67
CA PRO A 157 2.07 32.50 0.59
C PRO A 157 2.13 33.37 1.85
N ALA A 158 1.98 34.69 1.70
CA ALA A 158 2.03 35.62 2.83
C ALA A 158 0.72 35.66 3.64
N ASP A 159 -0.41 35.32 3.00
CA ASP A 159 -1.71 35.27 3.65
C ASP A 159 -1.76 34.13 4.68
N ALA A 160 -2.26 34.45 5.88
CA ALA A 160 -2.29 33.51 6.99
C ALA A 160 -3.28 32.34 6.77
N ALA A 161 -4.42 32.60 6.12
CA ALA A 161 -5.42 31.57 5.83
C ALA A 161 -4.92 30.61 4.74
N ASP A 162 -4.22 31.12 3.73
CA ASP A 162 -3.56 30.31 2.71
C ASP A 162 -2.43 29.47 3.32
N ARG A 163 -1.60 30.06 4.20
CA ARG A 163 -0.57 29.30 4.93
C ARG A 163 -1.16 28.18 5.77
N GLN A 164 -2.26 28.43 6.48
CA GLN A 164 -2.94 27.40 7.26
C GLN A 164 -3.48 26.29 6.34
N SER A 165 -4.13 26.67 5.24
CA SER A 165 -4.65 25.70 4.26
C SER A 165 -3.54 24.84 3.62
N CYS A 166 -2.35 25.43 3.42
CA CYS A 166 -1.16 24.70 3.01
C CYS A 166 -0.71 23.69 4.07
N LEU A 167 -0.71 24.07 5.35
CA LEU A 167 -0.34 23.17 6.46
C LEU A 167 -1.31 21.99 6.56
N ASP A 168 -2.60 22.24 6.44
CA ASP A 168 -3.62 21.19 6.49
C ASP A 168 -3.45 20.19 5.33
N SER A 169 -3.18 20.72 4.12
CA SER A 169 -2.94 19.89 2.93
C SER A 169 -1.63 19.10 3.06
N ALA A 170 -0.56 19.73 3.53
CA ALA A 170 0.74 19.10 3.72
C ALA A 170 0.71 18.01 4.79
N ALA A 171 -0.08 18.18 5.86
CA ALA A 171 -0.27 17.15 6.87
C ALA A 171 -0.88 15.86 6.28
N VAL A 172 -1.84 15.99 5.37
CA VAL A 172 -2.41 14.83 4.64
C VAL A 172 -1.36 14.19 3.73
N LEU A 173 -0.58 14.99 3.00
CA LEU A 173 0.46 14.49 2.10
C LEU A 173 1.58 13.77 2.86
N ALA A 174 1.99 14.29 4.01
CA ALA A 174 2.97 13.65 4.88
C ALA A 174 2.51 12.25 5.34
N GLN A 175 1.21 12.07 5.59
CA GLN A 175 0.63 10.77 5.95
C GLN A 175 0.23 9.91 4.73
N GLY A 176 0.44 10.39 3.50
CA GLY A 176 -0.14 9.74 2.33
C GLY A 176 0.39 8.33 2.08
N PHE A 177 1.70 8.09 2.22
CA PHE A 177 2.27 6.74 2.05
C PHE A 177 1.73 5.71 3.06
N PRO A 178 1.76 5.97 4.38
CA PRO A 178 1.19 5.03 5.35
C PRO A 178 -0.34 4.88 5.23
N ASP A 179 -1.07 5.94 4.86
CA ASP A 179 -2.52 5.86 4.62
C ASP A 179 -2.85 4.96 3.42
N LEU A 180 -2.12 5.08 2.31
CA LEU A 180 -2.29 4.20 1.14
C LEU A 180 -1.97 2.75 1.49
N ARG A 181 -0.87 2.50 2.22
CA ARG A 181 -0.49 1.13 2.64
C ARG A 181 -1.52 0.53 3.59
N THR A 182 -2.04 1.32 4.52
CA THR A 182 -3.10 0.89 5.45
C THR A 182 -4.37 0.57 4.68
N GLY A 183 -4.80 1.45 3.77
CA GLY A 183 -5.98 1.23 2.93
C GLY A 183 -5.84 -0.01 2.04
N LEU A 184 -4.64 -0.28 1.53
CA LEU A 184 -4.34 -1.48 0.75
C LEU A 184 -4.48 -2.75 1.59
N ASN A 185 -3.89 -2.80 2.78
CA ASN A 185 -3.99 -3.94 3.70
C ASN A 185 -5.43 -4.18 4.17
N LEU A 186 -6.19 -3.11 4.43
CA LEU A 186 -7.62 -3.20 4.73
C LEU A 186 -8.43 -3.68 3.52
N GLY A 187 -8.01 -3.32 2.32
CA GLY A 187 -8.58 -3.80 1.06
C GLY A 187 -8.50 -5.32 0.91
N LEU A 188 -7.35 -5.92 1.28
CA LEU A 188 -7.17 -7.37 1.32
C LEU A 188 -8.11 -8.05 2.32
N ALA A 189 -8.40 -7.36 3.44
CA ALA A 189 -9.37 -7.81 4.44
C ALA A 189 -10.84 -7.55 4.03
N GLY A 190 -11.08 -6.98 2.85
CA GLY A 190 -12.40 -6.65 2.33
C GLY A 190 -13.07 -5.46 3.03
N LYS A 191 -12.29 -4.50 3.54
CA LYS A 191 -12.74 -3.34 4.33
C LYS A 191 -12.59 -1.99 3.60
#